data_AF-A0A3D5HA36-F1
#
_entry.id   AF-A0A3D5HA36-F1
#
_cell.length_a   1.000
_cell.length_b   1.000
_cell.length_c   1.000
_cell.angle_alpha   90.00
_cell.angle_beta   90.00
_cell.angle_gamma   90.00
#
_symmetry.space_group_name_H-M   'P 1'
#
loop_
_entity.id
_entity.type
_entity.pdbx_description
1 polymer ?
#
loop_
_entity_poly.entity_id
_entity_poly.type
_entity_poly.pdbx_seq_one_letter_code
_entity_poly.pdbx_strand_id
1 'polypeptide(L)'
;MNNTEKKYRWFVLGDLNGFFGLMFDNLTVLSFLAGILIFVFKFPADIIYTRMFPGTAFGVLFGDLVYTWMAFRLARKTGRQVTAMPLGLDTPSTIGIALVVLGPAFVGFKASGMPEHDAAMMTWYLGMATMVMIGILKVIFSFLGQWIQRVVPQAGLLGSLAGIGLALIGFIPLVDIFGMPLVGLIALGLVFYTLVAGIGLPKNIPGVFASVFLGTVLYYLLGPTGLIGGTYAGAPPLEF
;
A
#
# COMPACT_ATOMS: atom_id res chain seq x y z
N MET A 1 3.75 -15.13 45.16
CA MET A 1 4.36 -15.04 43.82
C MET A 1 3.39 -15.65 42.81
N ASN A 2 2.49 -14.85 42.22
CA ASN A 2 1.59 -15.33 41.17
C ASN A 2 2.22 -15.04 39.81
N ASN A 3 3.11 -15.93 39.37
CA ASN A 3 3.64 -15.91 38.01
C ASN A 3 2.70 -16.72 37.11
N THR A 4 1.50 -16.19 36.83
CA THR A 4 0.73 -16.67 35.69
C THR A 4 1.51 -16.29 34.44
N GLU A 5 2.25 -17.23 33.87
CA GLU A 5 2.83 -17.08 32.54
C GLU A 5 1.72 -16.60 31.60
N LYS A 6 1.75 -15.32 31.21
CA LYS A 6 0.79 -14.79 30.24
C LYS A 6 1.07 -15.50 28.92
N LYS A 7 0.29 -16.56 28.65
CA LYS A 7 0.30 -17.30 27.39
C LYS A 7 0.28 -16.30 26.24
N TYR A 8 1.24 -16.42 25.33
CA TYR A 8 1.36 -15.54 24.17
C TYR A 8 0.02 -15.50 23.42
N ARG A 9 -0.47 -14.29 23.12
CA ARG A 9 -1.79 -14.10 22.51
C ARG A 9 -1.55 -13.97 21.02
N TRP A 10 -2.01 -14.96 20.27
CA TRP A 10 -1.76 -15.06 18.83
C TRP A 10 -2.57 -14.06 18.01
N PHE A 11 -3.67 -13.57 18.58
CA PHE A 11 -4.61 -12.70 17.89
C PHE A 11 -5.27 -11.77 18.90
N VAL A 12 -5.43 -10.51 18.52
CA VAL A 12 -6.23 -9.50 19.20
C VAL A 12 -7.13 -8.80 18.19
N LEU A 13 -8.26 -8.24 18.66
CA LEU A 13 -9.20 -7.53 17.78
C LEU A 13 -8.54 -6.37 17.00
N GLY A 14 -7.47 -5.78 17.54
CA GLY A 14 -6.68 -4.75 16.85
C GLY A 14 -5.98 -5.25 15.59
N ASP A 15 -5.70 -6.56 15.48
CA ASP A 15 -5.05 -7.14 14.30
C ASP A 15 -5.95 -7.06 13.06
N LEU A 16 -7.28 -7.04 13.24
CA LEU A 16 -8.22 -6.81 12.14
C LEU A 16 -8.12 -5.38 11.59
N ASN A 17 -7.97 -4.39 12.47
CA ASN A 17 -7.72 -3.01 12.03
C ASN A 17 -6.41 -2.91 11.26
N GLY A 18 -5.34 -3.55 11.76
CA GLY A 18 -4.04 -3.61 11.08
C GLY A 18 -4.14 -4.29 9.71
N PHE A 19 -4.84 -5.43 9.64
CA PHE A 19 -5.07 -6.17 8.40
C PHE A 19 -5.78 -5.32 7.34
N PHE A 20 -6.95 -4.76 7.68
CA PHE A 20 -7.70 -3.95 6.71
C PHE A 20 -6.95 -2.65 6.36
N GLY A 21 -6.28 -2.02 7.32
CA GLY A 21 -5.41 -0.87 7.09
C GLY A 21 -4.35 -1.16 6.03
N LEU A 22 -3.56 -2.22 6.25
CA LEU A 22 -2.49 -2.61 5.33
C LEU A 22 -3.02 -3.11 3.98
N MET A 23 -4.13 -3.86 3.98
CA MET A 23 -4.73 -4.36 2.76
C MET A 23 -5.15 -3.20 1.84
N PHE A 24 -5.88 -2.22 2.38
CA PHE A 24 -6.31 -1.06 1.60
C PHE A 24 -5.14 -0.15 1.19
N ASP A 25 -4.12 -0.01 2.04
CA ASP A 25 -2.88 0.68 1.69
C ASP A 25 -2.20 0.01 0.49
N ASN A 26 -1.92 -1.29 0.57
CA ASN A 26 -1.29 -2.04 -0.52
C ASN A 26 -2.12 -2.02 -1.82
N LEU A 27 -3.45 -2.16 -1.73
CA LEU A 27 -4.33 -2.06 -2.90
C LEU A 27 -4.28 -0.67 -3.54
N THR A 28 -4.22 0.38 -2.74
CA THR A 28 -4.10 1.76 -3.22
C THR A 28 -2.78 1.96 -3.96
N VAL A 29 -1.67 1.48 -3.40
CA VAL A 29 -0.34 1.55 -4.04
C VAL A 29 -0.30 0.79 -5.36
N LEU A 30 -0.85 -0.42 -5.40
CA LEU A 30 -0.95 -1.22 -6.63
C LEU A 30 -1.84 -0.53 -7.67
N SER A 31 -2.93 0.12 -7.23
CA SER A 31 -3.82 0.88 -8.11
C SER A 31 -3.12 2.10 -8.70
N PHE A 32 -2.33 2.84 -7.92
CA PHE A 32 -1.49 3.92 -8.43
C PHE A 32 -0.45 3.43 -9.44
N LEU A 33 0.24 2.34 -9.14
CA LEU A 33 1.20 1.70 -10.06
C LEU A 33 0.53 1.36 -11.40
N ALA A 34 -0.60 0.65 -11.35
CA ALA A 34 -1.35 0.26 -12.53
C ALA A 34 -1.88 1.50 -13.29
N GLY A 35 -2.43 2.48 -12.57
CA GLY A 35 -2.94 3.71 -13.16
C GLY A 35 -1.87 4.49 -13.91
N ILE A 36 -0.68 4.65 -13.31
CA ILE A 36 0.46 5.29 -13.98
C ILE A 36 0.84 4.51 -15.24
N LEU A 37 1.05 3.19 -15.14
CA LEU A 37 1.51 2.40 -16.28
C LEU A 37 0.48 2.33 -17.42
N ILE A 38 -0.78 2.06 -17.10
CA ILE A 38 -1.86 1.91 -18.09
C ILE A 38 -2.24 3.26 -18.70
N PHE A 39 -2.53 4.27 -17.89
CA PHE A 39 -3.10 5.51 -18.41
C PHE A 39 -2.04 6.43 -19.01
N VAL A 40 -0.85 6.55 -18.38
CA VAL A 40 0.23 7.44 -18.82
C VAL A 40 1.06 6.78 -19.91
N PHE A 41 1.54 5.55 -19.68
CA PHE A 41 2.49 4.89 -20.59
C PHE A 41 1.83 3.94 -21.59
N LYS A 42 0.51 3.72 -21.50
CA LYS A 42 -0.23 2.73 -22.32
C LYS A 42 0.37 1.34 -22.20
N PHE A 43 0.73 0.96 -20.98
CA PHE A 43 1.25 -0.37 -20.68
C PHE A 43 0.10 -1.39 -20.69
N PRO A 44 0.28 -2.58 -21.27
CA PRO A 44 -0.75 -3.61 -21.36
C PRO A 44 -1.18 -4.11 -19.97
N ALA A 45 -2.49 -4.00 -19.69
CA ALA A 45 -3.06 -4.25 -18.37
C ALA A 45 -3.04 -5.73 -17.96
N ASP A 46 -3.10 -6.64 -18.94
CA ASP A 46 -3.03 -8.08 -18.74
C ASP A 46 -1.72 -8.49 -18.04
N ILE A 47 -0.57 -7.92 -18.44
CA ILE A 47 0.72 -8.23 -17.78
C ILE A 47 0.72 -7.71 -16.34
N ILE A 48 0.16 -6.53 -16.10
CA ILE A 48 0.09 -5.96 -14.74
C ILE A 48 -0.75 -6.87 -13.83
N TYR A 49 -1.95 -7.25 -14.27
CA TYR A 49 -2.88 -8.02 -13.45
C TYR A 49 -2.51 -9.51 -13.34
N THR A 50 -1.87 -10.09 -14.35
CA THR A 50 -1.51 -11.53 -14.35
C THR A 50 -0.11 -11.81 -13.81
N ARG A 51 0.82 -10.84 -13.90
CA ARG A 51 2.23 -11.04 -13.48
C ARG A 51 2.63 -10.15 -12.32
N MET A 52 2.43 -8.82 -12.45
CA MET A 52 2.93 -7.88 -11.45
C MET A 52 2.17 -8.01 -10.12
N PHE A 53 0.83 -7.96 -10.17
CA PHE A 53 0.00 -8.01 -8.97
C PHE A 53 0.15 -9.32 -8.19
N PRO A 54 0.04 -10.52 -8.81
CA PRO A 54 0.23 -11.77 -8.10
C PRO A 54 1.66 -11.93 -7.55
N GLY A 55 2.67 -11.49 -8.30
CA GLY A 55 4.06 -11.51 -7.85
C GLY A 55 4.28 -10.64 -6.61
N THR A 56 3.75 -9.41 -6.61
CA THR A 56 3.82 -8.51 -5.46
C THR A 56 3.04 -9.05 -4.26
N ALA A 57 1.82 -9.57 -4.47
CA ALA A 57 1.02 -10.16 -3.41
C ALA A 57 1.71 -11.37 -2.76
N PHE A 58 2.32 -12.24 -3.57
CA PHE A 58 3.10 -13.37 -3.07
C PHE A 58 4.34 -12.91 -2.28
N GLY A 59 5.02 -11.85 -2.73
CA GLY A 59 6.14 -11.24 -2.02
C GLY A 59 5.74 -10.70 -0.65
N VAL A 60 4.59 -10.01 -0.57
CA VAL A 60 4.02 -9.52 0.70
C VAL A 60 3.70 -10.68 1.63
N LEU A 61 2.96 -11.68 1.13
CA LEU A 61 2.61 -12.89 1.90
C LEU A 61 3.86 -13.58 2.46
N PHE A 62 4.87 -13.80 1.63
CA PHE A 62 6.11 -14.44 2.06
C PHE A 62 6.81 -13.62 3.16
N GLY A 63 6.90 -12.31 3.00
CA GLY A 63 7.49 -11.44 4.01
C GLY A 63 6.71 -11.41 5.33
N ASP A 64 5.38 -11.37 5.28
CA ASP A 64 4.52 -11.43 6.47
C ASP A 64 4.68 -12.75 7.22
N LEU A 65 4.80 -13.89 6.50
CA LEU A 65 5.07 -15.19 7.12
C LEU A 65 6.43 -15.18 7.83
N VAL A 66 7.46 -14.59 7.22
CA VAL A 66 8.79 -14.46 7.83
C VAL A 66 8.75 -13.57 9.07
N TYR A 67 8.10 -12.39 9.01
CA TYR A 67 7.98 -11.50 10.17
C TYR A 67 7.15 -12.10 11.29
N THR A 68 6.10 -12.84 10.94
CA THR A 68 5.29 -13.60 11.90
C THR A 68 6.16 -14.63 12.62
N TRP A 69 6.94 -15.42 11.88
CA TRP A 69 7.88 -16.38 12.48
C TRP A 69 8.93 -15.70 13.38
N MET A 70 9.47 -14.55 12.96
CA MET A 70 10.41 -13.76 13.76
C MET A 70 9.76 -13.25 15.06
N ALA A 71 8.51 -12.79 15.01
CA ALA A 71 7.77 -12.33 16.17
C ALA A 71 7.56 -13.46 17.19
N PHE A 72 7.15 -14.66 16.73
CA PHE A 72 7.04 -15.83 17.60
C PHE A 72 8.37 -16.23 18.23
N ARG A 73 9.45 -16.22 17.44
CA ARG A 73 10.79 -16.53 17.94
C ARG A 73 11.25 -15.52 19.00
N LEU A 74 10.97 -14.23 18.80
CA LEU A 74 11.32 -13.17 19.76
C LEU A 74 10.47 -13.23 21.03
N ALA A 75 9.17 -13.49 20.91
CA ALA A 75 8.27 -13.65 22.05
C ALA A 75 8.71 -14.82 22.96
N ARG A 76 9.10 -15.96 22.37
CA ARG A 76 9.64 -17.11 23.12
C ARG A 76 10.94 -16.79 23.84
N LYS A 77 11.84 -16.02 23.22
CA LYS A 77 13.13 -15.65 23.83
C LYS A 77 13.00 -14.63 24.96
N THR A 78 12.06 -13.69 24.85
CA THR A 78 11.94 -12.56 25.79
C THR A 78 10.85 -12.76 26.84
N GLY A 79 9.96 -13.72 26.65
CA GLY A 79 8.78 -13.93 27.51
C GLY A 79 7.75 -12.79 27.43
N ARG A 80 7.86 -11.91 26.43
CA ARG A 80 6.99 -10.73 26.26
C ARG A 80 6.03 -10.92 25.08
N GLN A 81 4.90 -10.21 25.14
CA GLN A 81 4.02 -10.05 23.98
C GLN A 81 4.72 -9.15 22.96
N VAL A 82 4.71 -9.58 21.70
CA VAL A 82 5.34 -8.92 20.56
C VAL A 82 4.38 -9.00 19.39
N THR A 83 4.22 -7.90 18.66
CA THR A 83 3.41 -7.83 17.44
C THR A 83 4.32 -7.95 16.24
N ALA A 84 3.95 -8.78 15.26
CA ALA A 84 4.66 -8.83 13.99
C ALA A 84 4.46 -7.51 13.24
N MET A 85 5.54 -6.98 12.65
CA MET A 85 5.42 -5.82 11.79
C MET A 85 4.80 -6.27 10.46
N PRO A 86 3.67 -5.68 10.03
CA PRO A 86 3.09 -6.00 8.73
C PRO A 86 3.97 -5.47 7.60
N LEU A 87 4.18 -6.29 6.57
CA LEU A 87 4.94 -5.91 5.38
C LEU A 87 4.02 -5.11 4.42
N GLY A 88 4.24 -3.80 4.36
CA GLY A 88 3.61 -2.92 3.38
C GLY A 88 4.46 -2.69 2.13
N LEU A 89 3.81 -2.22 1.07
CA LEU A 89 4.50 -1.71 -0.10
C LEU A 89 5.04 -0.30 0.16
N ASP A 90 6.20 -0.02 -0.42
CA ASP A 90 6.87 1.28 -0.30
C ASP A 90 6.30 2.26 -1.33
N THR A 91 5.25 2.99 -0.97
CA THR A 91 4.49 3.88 -1.87
C THR A 91 5.38 4.83 -2.69
N PRO A 92 6.31 5.60 -2.07
CA PRO A 92 7.17 6.49 -2.83
C PRO A 92 8.06 5.76 -3.83
N SER A 93 8.65 4.62 -3.43
CA SER A 93 9.49 3.83 -4.33
C SER A 93 8.70 3.18 -5.45
N THR A 94 7.47 2.69 -5.18
CA THR A 94 6.63 2.09 -6.22
C THR A 94 6.21 3.11 -7.27
N ILE A 95 5.81 4.32 -6.85
CA ILE A 95 5.50 5.43 -7.77
C ILE A 95 6.77 5.83 -8.56
N GLY A 96 7.91 5.93 -7.88
CA GLY A 96 9.19 6.27 -8.50
C GLY A 96 9.62 5.25 -9.56
N ILE A 97 9.53 3.95 -9.26
CA ILE A 97 9.85 2.87 -10.20
C ILE A 97 8.91 2.91 -11.41
N ALA A 98 7.62 3.18 -11.21
CA ALA A 98 6.67 3.29 -12.31
C ALA A 98 7.05 4.42 -13.29
N LEU A 99 7.35 5.61 -12.77
CA LEU A 99 7.61 6.82 -13.55
C LEU A 99 9.02 6.90 -14.13
N VAL A 100 10.03 6.41 -13.41
CA VAL A 100 11.44 6.61 -13.73
C VAL A 100 12.08 5.38 -14.38
N VAL A 101 11.58 4.18 -14.07
CA VAL A 101 12.16 2.93 -14.56
C VAL A 101 11.24 2.25 -15.57
N LEU A 102 10.06 1.79 -15.14
CA LEU A 102 9.21 0.93 -15.95
C LEU A 102 8.62 1.66 -17.15
N GLY A 103 8.01 2.82 -16.93
CA GLY A 103 7.41 3.63 -17.99
C GLY A 103 8.41 4.03 -19.08
N PRO A 104 9.53 4.69 -18.73
CA PRO A 104 10.57 5.05 -19.70
C PRO A 104 11.19 3.84 -20.40
N ALA A 105 11.41 2.73 -19.69
CA ALA A 105 11.92 1.50 -20.31
C ALA A 105 10.95 0.94 -21.35
N PHE A 106 9.65 0.90 -21.04
CA PHE A 106 8.62 0.44 -21.97
C PHE A 106 8.58 1.30 -23.23
N VAL A 107 8.60 2.63 -23.08
CA VAL A 107 8.66 3.55 -24.22
C VAL A 107 9.94 3.33 -25.03
N GLY A 108 11.08 3.15 -24.37
CA GLY A 108 12.37 2.86 -25.02
C GLY A 108 12.36 1.55 -25.81
N PHE A 109 11.82 0.47 -25.24
CA PHE A 109 11.71 -0.82 -25.94
C PHE A 109 10.76 -0.73 -27.13
N LYS A 110 9.62 -0.04 -27.01
CA LYS A 110 8.75 0.21 -28.18
C LYS A 110 9.47 1.04 -29.26
N ALA A 111 10.22 2.05 -28.87
CA ALA A 111 10.99 2.88 -29.81
C ALA A 111 12.08 2.09 -30.54
N SER A 112 12.56 0.98 -29.95
CA SER A 112 13.51 0.06 -30.61
C SER A 112 12.88 -0.87 -31.66
N GLY A 113 11.56 -0.76 -31.89
CA GLY A 113 10.82 -1.59 -32.83
C GLY A 113 10.29 -2.90 -32.26
N MET A 114 10.36 -3.10 -30.93
CA MET A 114 9.83 -4.28 -30.27
C MET A 114 8.29 -4.26 -30.27
N PRO A 115 7.62 -5.41 -30.53
CA PRO A 115 6.18 -5.53 -30.37
C PRO A 115 5.75 -5.11 -28.97
N GLU A 116 4.56 -4.52 -28.83
CA GLU A 116 4.10 -3.92 -27.58
C GLU A 116 4.12 -4.91 -26.40
N HIS A 117 3.59 -6.12 -26.63
CA HIS A 117 3.56 -7.15 -25.59
C HIS A 117 4.97 -7.62 -25.19
N ASP A 118 5.89 -7.76 -26.15
CA ASP A 118 7.27 -8.15 -25.88
C ASP A 118 8.03 -7.05 -25.14
N ALA A 119 7.80 -5.79 -25.52
CA ALA A 119 8.34 -4.62 -24.83
C ALA A 119 7.89 -4.57 -23.38
N ALA A 120 6.62 -4.87 -23.13
CA ALA A 120 6.07 -4.90 -21.78
C ALA A 120 6.61 -6.08 -20.96
N MET A 121 6.76 -7.26 -21.56
CA MET A 121 7.42 -8.40 -20.90
C MET A 121 8.88 -8.08 -20.57
N MET A 122 9.62 -7.44 -21.49
CA MET A 122 10.99 -7.02 -21.25
C MET A 122 11.08 -5.97 -20.13
N THR A 123 10.15 -5.01 -20.09
CA THR A 123 10.03 -4.05 -19.00
C THR A 123 9.74 -4.73 -17.67
N TRP A 124 8.90 -5.78 -17.64
CA TRP A 124 8.65 -6.55 -16.42
C TRP A 124 9.91 -7.27 -15.94
N TYR A 125 10.69 -7.89 -16.84
CA TYR A 125 11.98 -8.49 -16.50
C TYR A 125 12.97 -7.46 -15.95
N LEU A 126 13.06 -6.28 -16.58
CA LEU A 126 13.86 -5.17 -16.11
C LEU A 126 13.41 -4.70 -14.71
N GLY A 127 12.09 -4.65 -14.48
CA GLY A 127 11.49 -4.34 -13.19
C GLY A 127 11.90 -5.33 -12.10
N MET A 128 11.84 -6.64 -12.38
CA MET A 128 12.28 -7.67 -11.44
C MET A 128 13.78 -7.55 -11.13
N ALA A 129 14.62 -7.35 -12.14
CA ALA A 129 16.05 -7.14 -11.95
C ALA A 129 16.33 -5.90 -11.08
N THR A 130 15.60 -4.81 -11.34
CA THR A 130 15.70 -3.57 -10.55
C THR A 130 15.31 -3.80 -9.09
N MET A 131 14.23 -4.53 -8.83
CA MET A 131 13.78 -4.86 -7.46
C MET A 131 14.80 -5.71 -6.71
N VAL A 132 15.43 -6.69 -7.37
CA VAL A 132 16.53 -7.48 -6.78
C VAL A 132 17.72 -6.59 -6.44
N MET A 133 18.12 -5.70 -7.36
CA MET A 133 19.22 -4.77 -7.13
C MET A 133 18.95 -3.80 -5.97
N ILE A 134 17.73 -3.26 -5.89
CA ILE A 134 17.29 -2.44 -4.75
C ILE A 134 17.36 -3.25 -3.46
N GLY A 135 16.93 -4.52 -3.47
CA GLY A 135 17.02 -5.42 -2.32
C GLY A 135 18.46 -5.61 -1.86
N ILE A 136 19.39 -5.89 -2.79
CA ILE A 136 20.82 -6.05 -2.49
C ILE A 136 21.39 -4.75 -1.89
N LEU A 137 21.09 -3.60 -2.50
CA LEU A 137 21.53 -2.31 -1.98
C LEU A 137 20.97 -2.03 -0.59
N LYS A 138 19.68 -2.31 -0.35
CA LYS A 138 19.04 -2.17 0.97
C LYS A 138 19.73 -3.07 2.01
N VAL A 139 20.12 -4.29 1.65
CA VAL A 139 20.87 -5.20 2.54
C VAL A 139 22.25 -4.62 2.86
N ILE A 140 23.00 -4.16 1.86
CA ILE A 140 24.33 -3.56 2.07
C ILE A 140 24.23 -2.30 2.95
N PHE A 141 23.29 -1.41 2.67
CA PHE A 141 23.10 -0.18 3.44
C PHE A 141 22.50 -0.41 4.83
N SER A 142 21.84 -1.55 5.08
CA SER A 142 21.27 -1.86 6.41
C SER A 142 22.33 -1.86 7.52
N PHE A 143 23.58 -2.22 7.21
CA PHE A 143 24.71 -2.19 8.15
C PHE A 143 25.17 -0.77 8.49
N LEU A 144 24.93 0.19 7.59
CA LEU A 144 25.32 1.60 7.74
C LEU A 144 24.21 2.44 8.39
N GLY A 145 23.00 1.89 8.54
CA GLY A 145 21.82 2.63 9.00
C GLY A 145 22.00 3.32 10.36
N GLN A 146 22.59 2.63 11.35
CA GLN A 146 22.84 3.24 12.67
C GLN A 146 23.86 4.39 12.62
N TRP A 147 24.86 4.30 11.75
CA TRP A 147 25.86 5.35 11.60
C TRP A 147 25.24 6.58 10.94
N ILE A 148 24.46 6.39 9.88
CA ILE A 148 23.75 7.49 9.18
C ILE A 148 22.83 8.22 10.15
N GLN A 149 22.05 7.50 10.99
CA GLN A 149 21.16 8.11 11.97
C GLN A 149 21.89 8.98 13.02
N ARG A 150 23.18 8.73 13.28
CA ARG A 150 23.98 9.54 14.22
C ARG A 150 24.62 10.76 13.56
N VAL A 151 24.96 10.67 12.27
CA VAL A 151 25.69 11.72 11.54
C VAL A 151 24.73 12.71 10.88
N VAL A 152 23.60 12.24 10.36
CA VAL A 152 22.65 13.09 9.64
C VAL A 152 21.69 13.77 10.62
N PRO A 153 21.52 15.10 10.56
CA PRO A 153 20.58 15.81 11.42
C PRO A 153 19.15 15.32 11.16
N GLN A 154 18.38 15.13 12.24
CA GLN A 154 16.98 14.64 12.14
C GLN A 154 16.11 15.52 11.23
N ALA A 155 16.33 16.84 11.22
CA ALA A 155 15.62 17.75 10.33
C ALA A 155 15.81 17.40 8.83
N GLY A 156 17.00 16.92 8.45
CA GLY A 156 17.30 16.48 7.08
C GLY A 156 16.62 15.16 6.72
N LEU A 157 16.52 14.23 7.68
CA LEU A 157 15.83 12.94 7.48
C LEU A 157 14.31 13.11 7.45
N LEU A 158 13.75 13.94 8.32
CA LEU A 158 12.31 14.15 8.45
C LEU A 158 11.76 15.06 7.35
N GLY A 159 12.55 16.02 6.85
CA GLY A 159 12.09 16.98 5.83
C GLY A 159 11.68 16.31 4.53
N SER A 160 12.49 15.38 4.02
CA SER A 160 12.17 14.64 2.79
C SER A 160 10.96 13.72 2.96
N LEU A 161 10.89 13.00 4.09
CA LEU A 161 9.75 12.16 4.45
C LEU A 161 8.45 12.98 4.59
N ALA A 162 8.52 14.14 5.22
CA ALA A 162 7.38 15.04 5.36
C ALA A 162 6.92 15.60 4.01
N GLY A 163 7.85 15.99 3.13
CA GLY A 163 7.53 16.47 1.79
C GLY A 163 6.81 15.41 0.95
N ILE A 164 7.36 14.18 0.90
CA ILE A 164 6.74 13.05 0.21
C ILE A 164 5.39 12.70 0.84
N GLY A 165 5.32 12.65 2.17
CA GLY A 165 4.11 12.32 2.91
C GLY A 165 2.99 13.34 2.68
N LEU A 166 3.28 14.63 2.72
CA LEU A 166 2.29 15.69 2.49
C LEU A 166 1.89 15.81 1.01
N ALA A 167 2.85 15.85 0.10
CA ALA A 167 2.58 16.13 -1.31
C ALA A 167 2.03 14.92 -2.06
N LEU A 168 2.62 13.72 -1.89
CA LEU A 168 2.21 12.54 -2.64
C LEU A 168 1.15 11.74 -1.91
N ILE A 169 1.35 11.44 -0.62
CA ILE A 169 0.46 10.54 0.13
C ILE A 169 -0.74 11.28 0.72
N GLY A 170 -0.58 12.55 1.11
CA GLY A 170 -1.63 13.36 1.71
C GLY A 170 -2.48 14.10 0.68
N PHE A 171 -1.85 14.95 -0.12
CA PHE A 171 -2.56 15.88 -1.00
C PHE A 171 -3.30 15.18 -2.15
N ILE A 172 -2.71 14.17 -2.80
CA ILE A 172 -3.35 13.48 -3.93
C ILE A 172 -4.68 12.83 -3.50
N PRO A 173 -4.73 11.96 -2.46
CA PRO A 173 -6.00 11.39 -2.00
C PRO A 173 -6.97 12.44 -1.45
N LEU A 174 -6.46 13.56 -0.91
CA LEU A 174 -7.31 14.64 -0.43
C LEU A 174 -8.08 15.31 -1.57
N VAL A 175 -7.43 15.51 -2.73
CA VAL A 175 -8.09 16.01 -3.95
C VAL A 175 -9.19 15.03 -4.39
N ASP A 176 -8.92 13.73 -4.37
CA ASP A 176 -9.92 12.71 -4.72
C ASP A 176 -11.12 12.69 -3.76
N ILE A 177 -10.86 12.85 -2.45
CA ILE A 177 -11.89 12.97 -1.41
C ILE A 177 -12.81 14.17 -1.69
N PHE A 178 -12.22 15.33 -2.03
CA PHE A 178 -13.00 16.53 -2.37
C PHE A 178 -13.67 16.46 -3.74
N GLY A 179 -13.20 15.60 -4.64
CA GLY A 179 -13.86 15.30 -5.91
C GLY A 179 -15.17 14.52 -5.74
N MET A 180 -15.32 13.78 -4.64
CA MET A 180 -16.57 13.09 -4.26
C MET A 180 -16.93 13.38 -2.81
N PRO A 181 -17.26 14.64 -2.46
CA PRO A 181 -17.23 15.14 -1.09
C PRO A 181 -18.19 14.38 -0.17
N LEU A 182 -19.36 13.96 -0.65
CA LEU A 182 -20.34 13.25 0.18
C LEU A 182 -19.80 11.90 0.66
N VAL A 183 -19.22 11.12 -0.24
CA VAL A 183 -18.65 9.80 0.09
C VAL A 183 -17.31 9.96 0.81
N GLY A 184 -16.44 10.81 0.26
CA GLY A 184 -15.09 11.03 0.74
C GLY A 184 -15.04 11.60 2.16
N LEU A 185 -15.85 12.64 2.46
CA LEU A 185 -15.85 13.25 3.80
C LEU A 185 -16.48 12.34 4.86
N ILE A 186 -17.48 11.52 4.49
CA ILE A 186 -18.05 10.53 5.41
C ILE A 186 -17.01 9.46 5.74
N ALA A 187 -16.33 8.92 4.73
CA ALA A 187 -15.26 7.93 4.93
C ALA A 187 -14.11 8.52 5.75
N LEU A 188 -13.63 9.72 5.40
CA LEU A 188 -12.57 10.43 6.12
C LEU A 188 -12.95 10.73 7.57
N GLY A 189 -14.17 11.21 7.80
CA GLY A 189 -14.70 11.48 9.14
C GLY A 189 -14.73 10.23 10.01
N LEU A 190 -15.09 9.09 9.44
CA LEU A 190 -15.12 7.81 10.15
C LEU A 190 -13.71 7.30 10.46
N VAL A 191 -12.75 7.50 9.55
CA VAL A 191 -11.33 7.22 9.82
C VAL A 191 -10.80 8.11 10.96
N PHE A 192 -11.08 9.42 10.94
CA PHE A 192 -10.68 10.32 12.03
C PHE A 192 -11.35 9.96 13.36
N TYR A 193 -12.63 9.61 13.34
CA TYR A 193 -13.35 9.17 14.53
C TYR A 193 -12.74 7.92 15.16
N THR A 194 -12.36 6.94 14.34
CA THR A 194 -11.91 5.63 14.84
C THR A 194 -10.40 5.58 15.12
N LEU A 195 -9.57 6.14 14.24
CA LEU A 195 -8.11 6.07 14.36
C LEU A 195 -7.49 7.27 15.08
N VAL A 196 -8.02 8.49 14.88
CA VAL A 196 -7.45 9.70 15.48
C VAL A 196 -8.05 9.98 16.85
N ALA A 197 -9.38 9.98 16.95
CA ALA A 197 -10.07 10.15 18.23
C ALA A 197 -10.05 8.87 19.10
N GLY A 198 -9.68 7.72 18.53
CA GLY A 198 -9.58 6.44 19.24
C GLY A 198 -10.93 5.90 19.71
N ILE A 199 -12.04 6.36 19.12
CA ILE A 199 -13.38 5.98 19.56
C ILE A 199 -13.79 4.71 18.80
N GLY A 200 -14.04 3.64 19.55
CA GLY A 200 -14.48 2.36 19.00
C GLY A 200 -15.90 2.45 18.43
N LEU A 201 -16.12 1.81 17.28
CA LEU A 201 -17.45 1.63 16.71
C LEU A 201 -18.27 0.62 17.53
N PRO A 202 -19.61 0.71 17.50
CA PRO A 202 -20.47 -0.27 18.14
C PRO A 202 -20.11 -1.69 17.65
N LYS A 203 -20.05 -2.65 18.59
CA LYS A 203 -19.62 -4.04 18.36
C LYS A 203 -18.14 -4.23 17.99
N ASN A 204 -17.26 -3.24 18.22
CA ASN A 204 -15.82 -3.32 17.94
C ASN A 204 -15.50 -3.64 16.47
N ILE A 205 -16.32 -3.16 15.53
CA ILE A 205 -16.06 -3.32 14.10
C ILE A 205 -14.76 -2.56 13.75
N PRO A 206 -13.87 -3.13 12.92
CA PRO A 206 -12.67 -2.43 12.49
C PRO A 206 -13.00 -1.10 11.80
N GLY A 207 -12.43 0.00 12.28
CA GLY A 207 -12.75 1.35 11.84
C GLY A 207 -12.49 1.53 10.35
N VAL A 208 -11.32 1.09 9.88
CA VAL A 208 -10.93 1.14 8.47
C VAL A 208 -11.91 0.38 7.59
N PHE A 209 -12.29 -0.84 7.99
CA PHE A 209 -13.27 -1.66 7.25
C PHE A 209 -14.62 -0.95 7.17
N ALA A 210 -15.11 -0.40 8.28
CA ALA A 210 -16.37 0.31 8.32
C ALA A 210 -16.36 1.56 7.42
N SER A 211 -15.26 2.34 7.41
CA SER A 211 -15.12 3.50 6.54
C SER A 211 -15.17 3.12 5.06
N VAL A 212 -14.45 2.06 4.67
CA VAL A 212 -14.46 1.62 3.27
C VAL A 212 -15.81 1.04 2.90
N PHE A 213 -16.38 0.16 3.71
CA PHE A 213 -17.69 -0.45 3.45
C PHE A 213 -18.78 0.62 3.31
N LEU A 214 -18.85 1.56 4.25
CA LEU A 214 -19.83 2.64 4.21
C LEU A 214 -19.60 3.56 3.00
N GLY A 215 -18.34 3.91 2.71
CA GLY A 215 -17.98 4.69 1.53
C GLY A 215 -18.39 4.02 0.23
N THR A 216 -18.12 2.72 0.09
CA THR A 216 -18.52 1.92 -1.08
C THR A 216 -20.04 1.85 -1.23
N VAL A 217 -20.77 1.57 -0.14
CA VAL A 217 -22.24 1.53 -0.15
C VAL A 217 -22.80 2.90 -0.59
N LEU A 218 -22.32 3.99 -0.02
CA LEU A 218 -22.76 5.34 -0.37
C LEU A 218 -22.42 5.69 -1.82
N TYR A 219 -21.23 5.30 -2.32
CA TYR A 219 -20.84 5.50 -3.71
C TYR A 219 -21.81 4.83 -4.69
N TYR A 220 -22.17 3.56 -4.46
CA TYR A 220 -23.06 2.84 -5.37
C TYR A 220 -24.53 3.25 -5.23
N LEU A 221 -24.98 3.69 -4.05
CA LEU A 221 -26.37 4.13 -3.86
C LEU A 221 -26.61 5.57 -4.35
N LEU A 222 -25.67 6.47 -4.09
CA LEU A 222 -25.81 7.90 -4.39
C LEU A 222 -25.12 8.31 -5.70
N GLY A 223 -24.23 7.47 -6.22
CA GLY A 223 -23.59 7.66 -7.53
C GLY A 223 -24.61 7.82 -8.66
N PRO A 224 -25.60 6.92 -8.80
CA PRO A 224 -26.62 7.01 -9.84
C PRO A 224 -27.50 8.25 -9.74
N THR A 225 -27.63 8.86 -8.56
CA THR A 225 -28.47 10.05 -8.36
C THR A 225 -27.73 11.37 -8.64
N GLY A 226 -26.44 11.32 -8.96
CA GLY A 226 -25.60 12.50 -9.22
C GLY A 226 -25.27 13.34 -7.97
N LEU A 227 -25.71 12.89 -6.78
CA LEU A 227 -25.55 13.63 -5.53
C LEU A 227 -24.13 13.57 -4.96
N ILE A 228 -23.27 12.70 -5.52
CA ILE A 228 -21.89 12.51 -5.06
C ILE A 228 -20.92 13.60 -5.55
N GLY A 229 -21.33 14.48 -6.46
CA GLY A 229 -20.52 15.62 -6.93
C GLY A 229 -19.35 15.27 -7.86
N GLY A 230 -19.18 14.00 -8.23
CA GLY A 230 -18.10 13.51 -9.10
C GLY A 230 -18.57 12.55 -10.20
N THR A 231 -17.63 12.00 -10.97
CA THR A 231 -17.91 11.05 -12.05
C THR A 231 -18.21 9.65 -11.50
N TYR A 232 -19.45 9.20 -11.65
CA TYR A 232 -19.83 7.82 -11.39
C TYR A 232 -19.36 6.93 -12.54
N ALA A 233 -18.50 5.96 -12.25
CA ALA A 233 -17.91 5.06 -13.25
C ALA A 233 -18.78 3.82 -13.54
N GLY A 234 -19.91 3.64 -12.84
CA GLY A 234 -20.74 2.44 -12.95
C GLY A 234 -20.14 1.23 -12.22
N ALA A 235 -20.91 0.13 -12.18
CA ALA A 235 -20.32 -1.18 -11.93
C ALA A 235 -19.51 -1.62 -13.16
N PRO A 236 -18.36 -2.30 -12.99
CA PRO A 236 -17.63 -2.85 -14.13
C PRO A 236 -18.55 -3.76 -14.95
N PRO A 237 -18.47 -3.73 -16.29
CA PRO A 237 -19.26 -4.63 -17.13
C PRO A 237 -18.95 -6.08 -16.73
N LEU A 238 -19.99 -6.84 -16.40
CA LEU A 238 -19.87 -8.27 -16.15
C LEU A 238 -19.65 -8.96 -17.49
N GLU A 239 -18.40 -9.11 -17.89
CA GLU A 239 -18.04 -10.01 -18.99
C GLU A 239 -18.22 -11.45 -18.47
N PHE A 240 -19.33 -12.08 -18.88
CA PHE A 240 -19.59 -13.51 -18.71
C PHE A 240 -19.15 -14.28 -19.96
#